data_AF-A0A2U1FBU3-F1
#
_entry.id   AF-A0A2U1FBU3-F1
#
_cell.length_a   1.000
_cell.length_b   1.000
_cell.length_c   1.000
_cell.angle_alpha   90.00
_cell.angle_beta   90.00
_cell.angle_gamma   90.00
#
_symmetry.space_group_name_H-M   'P 1'
#
loop_
_entity.id
_entity.type
_entity.pdbx_description
1 polymer ?
#
loop_
_entity_poly.entity_id
_entity_poly.type
_entity_poly.pdbx_seq_one_letter_code
_entity_poly.pdbx_strand_id
1 'polypeptide(L)'
;MPRRGRHRVSLPRRLLAVVAALLITGGVVTVAGSAFADDDSGSEGGLFSALSSDDGGGSGDSGDSEGGSDEESEGSDERSDEGSGDDSDGSEDGSEDGRDGREDQDQRRGDEKNGMTEDVGEVEADNEGAEVEAAEARAAQEDPFPGRDEAANADEGDYVDIADVEANGNIGEGGVFNGGSYSVDCGVSDHNNSDNYMAAPGKRNGAQHVHDYVGNQTTDANSDDGPLQEAADNGQTSCVNGDGSTFFWPVLRDINGQSPDEGEDGGSLDGNVGSILRPASADLTFHGHGDREIQPMPTHLMLIMGNAKQGAQDGKNVNAKYTCSGQGNENRITEQYPICGEGEQLTRILDYPSCWDGENLESEDFRSHVFFPDEAGNCEDDQTPIPALRITLKYDQPEGRTFQIDSFPNEQHDPRTDHSDYHNIASQASNDAGAACINEDRTCSNLPQ
;
A
#
# COMPACT_ATOMS: atom_id res chain seq x y z
N MET A 1 -6.68 15.84 12.88
CA MET A 1 -6.38 15.50 14.28
C MET A 1 -5.45 14.29 14.24
N PRO A 2 -4.34 14.25 15.00
CA PRO A 2 -3.50 13.05 15.02
C PRO A 2 -4.35 11.86 15.49
N ARG A 3 -4.32 10.78 14.70
CA ARG A 3 -4.95 9.51 15.09
C ARG A 3 -4.22 9.00 16.33
N ARG A 4 -4.94 8.85 17.44
CA ARG A 4 -4.42 8.07 18.58
C ARG A 4 -4.31 6.63 18.09
N GLY A 5 -3.15 6.00 18.29
CA GLY A 5 -2.93 4.59 17.94
C GLY A 5 -4.14 3.73 18.31
N ARG A 6 -4.63 2.95 17.35
CA ARG A 6 -5.82 2.11 17.53
C ARG A 6 -5.37 0.75 17.99
N HIS A 7 -5.87 0.34 19.15
CA HIS A 7 -5.62 -0.98 19.71
C HIS A 7 -6.71 -1.95 19.25
N ARG A 8 -6.35 -3.22 19.10
CA ARG A 8 -7.31 -4.31 18.96
C ARG A 8 -8.19 -4.38 20.21
N VAL A 9 -9.48 -4.10 20.06
CA VAL A 9 -10.42 -4.27 21.18
C VAL A 9 -10.69 -5.77 21.36
N SER A 10 -10.07 -6.39 22.37
CA SER A 10 -10.40 -7.77 22.72
C SER A 10 -11.89 -7.85 23.12
N LEU A 11 -12.68 -8.66 22.42
CA LEU A 11 -14.02 -9.05 22.90
C LEU A 11 -13.91 -9.57 24.34
N PRO A 12 -14.77 -9.15 25.29
CA PRO A 12 -14.61 -9.52 26.68
C PRO A 12 -14.83 -11.02 26.85
N ARG A 13 -13.73 -11.77 27.04
CA ARG A 13 -13.77 -13.13 27.58
C ARG A 13 -14.45 -13.04 28.93
N ARG A 14 -15.65 -13.63 29.04
CA ARG A 14 -16.39 -13.76 30.31
C ARG A 14 -15.52 -14.52 31.31
N LEU A 15 -14.83 -13.79 32.18
CA LEU A 15 -14.17 -14.35 33.35
C LEU A 15 -15.24 -14.87 34.32
N LEU A 16 -15.39 -16.20 34.38
CA LEU A 16 -16.02 -16.88 35.50
C LEU A 16 -15.07 -16.75 36.70
N ALA A 17 -15.28 -15.73 37.52
CA ALA A 17 -14.57 -15.55 38.78
C ALA A 17 -15.02 -16.63 39.79
N VAL A 18 -14.14 -17.60 40.06
CA VAL A 18 -14.24 -18.48 41.23
C VAL A 18 -13.74 -17.69 42.44
N VAL A 19 -14.65 -17.35 43.35
CA VAL A 19 -14.33 -16.67 44.61
C VAL A 19 -13.67 -17.66 45.57
N ALA A 20 -12.37 -17.49 45.80
CA ALA A 20 -11.66 -18.11 46.92
C ALA A 20 -11.36 -17.03 47.98
N ALA A 21 -12.05 -17.10 49.12
CA ALA A 21 -11.85 -16.22 50.26
C ALA A 21 -10.57 -16.60 51.02
N LEU A 22 -9.68 -15.62 51.23
CA LEU A 22 -8.59 -15.72 52.21
C LEU A 22 -8.57 -14.47 53.09
N LEU A 23 -8.87 -14.71 54.37
CA LEU A 23 -8.78 -13.77 55.48
C LEU A 23 -7.30 -13.61 55.90
N ILE A 24 -6.75 -12.40 55.83
CA ILE A 24 -5.62 -12.00 56.70
C ILE A 24 -5.88 -10.60 57.27
N THR A 25 -5.83 -10.54 58.59
CA THR A 25 -6.03 -9.41 59.48
C THR A 25 -4.80 -8.50 59.56
N GLY A 26 -5.04 -7.19 59.35
CA GLY A 26 -4.62 -6.06 60.21
C GLY A 26 -3.14 -5.74 60.41
N GLY A 27 -2.76 -4.46 60.20
CA GLY A 27 -1.52 -3.94 60.79
C GLY A 27 -0.94 -2.59 60.34
N VAL A 28 -1.70 -1.50 60.48
CA VAL A 28 -1.25 -0.12 60.88
C VAL A 28 -0.28 0.72 60.01
N VAL A 29 -0.74 1.97 59.87
CA VAL A 29 -0.23 3.20 59.22
C VAL A 29 1.03 3.79 59.85
N THR A 30 1.91 4.37 59.02
CA THR A 30 2.67 5.59 59.36
C THR A 30 2.73 6.55 58.16
N VAL A 31 2.17 7.75 58.37
CA VAL A 31 2.32 8.94 57.52
C VAL A 31 3.47 9.76 58.07
N ALA A 32 4.39 10.19 57.22
CA ALA A 32 5.24 11.34 57.47
C ALA A 32 5.54 12.00 56.11
N GLY A 33 5.03 13.22 55.93
CA GLY A 33 5.39 14.08 54.81
C GLY A 33 6.51 15.03 55.19
N SER A 34 7.19 15.55 54.17
CA SER A 34 7.76 16.90 54.16
C SER A 34 8.08 17.29 52.72
N ALA A 35 7.71 18.53 52.39
CA ALA A 35 7.81 19.20 51.10
C ALA A 35 9.16 19.95 50.93
N PHE A 36 9.20 20.79 49.87
CA PHE A 36 10.20 21.78 49.41
C PHE A 36 11.17 21.23 48.34
N ALA A 37 11.53 21.93 47.27
CA ALA A 37 11.06 23.15 46.57
C ALA A 37 11.87 23.24 45.25
N ASP A 38 11.39 24.06 44.32
CA ASP A 38 11.90 24.43 42.99
C ASP A 38 13.43 24.68 42.85
N ASP A 39 13.97 24.44 41.65
CA ASP A 39 14.55 25.52 40.82
C ASP A 39 14.79 25.10 39.36
N ASP A 40 14.68 26.11 38.50
CA ASP A 40 14.71 26.10 37.02
C ASP A 40 16.15 26.36 36.51
N SER A 41 16.62 25.64 35.49
CA SER A 41 17.58 26.17 34.49
C SER A 41 17.85 25.15 33.39
N GLY A 42 17.68 25.55 32.14
CA GLY A 42 17.91 24.74 30.95
C GLY A 42 19.34 24.75 30.38
N SER A 43 19.36 24.51 29.07
CA SER A 43 20.49 24.52 28.12
C SER A 43 21.22 23.18 27.92
N GLU A 44 20.93 22.62 26.73
CA GLU A 44 21.85 22.20 25.67
C GLU A 44 23.04 21.29 25.96
N GLY A 45 23.27 20.38 25.00
CA GLY A 45 24.58 19.85 24.69
C GLY A 45 24.70 18.36 25.00
N GLY A 46 24.61 17.57 23.94
CA GLY A 46 24.78 16.12 24.01
C GLY A 46 26.17 15.68 24.44
N LEU A 47 26.29 14.39 24.70
CA LEU A 47 27.51 13.62 24.47
C LEU A 47 27.20 12.13 24.62
N PHE A 48 27.67 11.41 23.61
CA PHE A 48 27.95 9.98 23.63
C PHE A 48 28.65 9.54 24.92
N SER A 49 28.24 8.39 25.46
CA SER A 49 29.06 7.16 25.51
C SER A 49 28.73 6.29 26.72
N ALA A 50 28.53 5.03 26.39
CA ALA A 50 29.06 3.84 27.06
C ALA A 50 28.60 3.53 28.49
N LEU A 51 27.89 2.41 28.62
CA LEU A 51 28.25 1.38 29.57
C LEU A 51 28.15 0.00 28.90
N SER A 52 29.33 -0.57 28.61
CA SER A 52 29.54 -2.00 28.43
C SER A 52 29.26 -2.74 29.74
N SER A 53 28.69 -3.93 29.62
CA SER A 53 28.91 -5.02 30.58
C SER A 53 29.20 -6.30 29.79
N ASP A 54 30.46 -6.68 29.80
CA ASP A 54 30.97 -8.03 29.51
C ASP A 54 30.61 -8.98 30.66
N ASP A 55 30.12 -10.17 30.31
CA ASP A 55 30.31 -11.45 30.99
C ASP A 55 29.78 -12.51 30.00
N GLY A 56 30.44 -13.59 29.61
CA GLY A 56 31.59 -14.29 30.18
C GLY A 56 31.37 -15.79 30.00
N GLY A 57 31.90 -16.36 28.91
CA GLY A 57 32.48 -17.71 28.81
C GLY A 57 31.60 -18.98 28.99
N GLY A 58 31.66 -19.87 27.99
CA GLY A 58 31.31 -21.28 28.15
C GLY A 58 31.46 -22.10 26.87
N SER A 59 32.64 -22.69 26.65
CA SER A 59 32.96 -23.57 25.53
C SER A 59 32.98 -25.04 25.94
N GLY A 60 32.59 -25.91 25.00
CA GLY A 60 32.91 -27.35 24.93
C GLY A 60 31.68 -28.26 24.96
N ASP A 61 31.61 -29.41 24.31
CA ASP A 61 32.42 -30.09 23.30
C ASP A 61 31.66 -31.41 22.95
N SER A 62 31.68 -31.81 21.67
CA SER A 62 31.58 -33.17 21.10
C SER A 62 30.44 -34.16 21.45
N GLY A 63 29.90 -34.81 20.40
CA GLY A 63 29.19 -36.10 20.54
C GLY A 63 28.46 -36.60 19.29
N ASP A 64 29.10 -37.53 18.58
CA ASP A 64 28.72 -38.23 17.35
C ASP A 64 27.49 -39.18 17.35
N SER A 65 26.87 -39.27 16.17
CA SER A 65 26.49 -40.48 15.37
C SER A 65 25.23 -41.35 15.62
N GLU A 66 24.78 -41.88 14.46
CA GLU A 66 23.94 -43.07 14.14
C GLU A 66 22.40 -42.88 14.13
N GLY A 67 21.62 -43.32 13.14
CA GLY A 67 21.87 -44.08 11.90
C GLY A 67 20.55 -44.54 11.24
N GLY A 68 20.60 -44.84 9.94
CA GLY A 68 19.77 -45.77 9.14
C GLY A 68 18.25 -45.54 9.06
N SER A 69 17.47 -46.05 8.09
CA SER A 69 17.64 -46.57 6.72
C SER A 69 16.26 -47.12 6.31
N ASP A 70 15.84 -46.83 5.08
CA ASP A 70 15.03 -47.63 4.14
C ASP A 70 13.62 -48.18 4.48
N GLU A 71 12.72 -48.05 3.48
CA GLU A 71 11.75 -49.03 2.92
C GLU A 71 10.51 -48.28 2.34
N GLU A 72 10.41 -48.08 1.02
CA GLU A 72 9.73 -48.91 0.01
C GLU A 72 8.20 -49.08 0.19
N SER A 73 7.40 -48.62 -0.80
CA SER A 73 6.44 -49.48 -1.51
C SER A 73 5.84 -48.76 -2.73
N GLU A 74 5.97 -49.43 -3.88
CA GLU A 74 5.27 -49.18 -5.14
C GLU A 74 3.79 -49.63 -5.07
N GLY A 75 2.99 -49.18 -6.04
CA GLY A 75 1.65 -49.71 -6.33
C GLY A 75 0.98 -49.01 -7.52
N SER A 76 0.93 -49.70 -8.66
CA SER A 76 0.38 -49.28 -9.96
C SER A 76 -1.05 -49.79 -10.24
N ASP A 77 -1.64 -49.28 -11.33
CA ASP A 77 -2.74 -49.85 -12.18
C ASP A 77 -4.19 -49.74 -11.64
N GLU A 78 -5.29 -49.58 -12.39
CA GLU A 78 -5.67 -49.31 -13.80
C GLU A 78 -7.23 -49.24 -13.83
N ARG A 79 -7.81 -48.68 -14.92
CA ARG A 79 -9.16 -48.95 -15.54
C ARG A 79 -10.43 -48.14 -15.14
N SER A 80 -10.82 -47.26 -16.08
CA SER A 80 -12.07 -47.20 -16.90
C SER A 80 -13.37 -47.86 -16.43
N ASP A 81 -14.49 -47.13 -16.53
CA ASP A 81 -15.72 -47.59 -17.23
C ASP A 81 -16.62 -46.41 -17.67
N GLU A 82 -17.30 -46.60 -18.79
CA GLU A 82 -18.23 -45.68 -19.48
C GLU A 82 -19.68 -45.96 -19.05
N GLY A 83 -20.61 -45.05 -19.34
CA GLY A 83 -22.03 -45.32 -19.11
C GLY A 83 -22.97 -44.22 -19.61
N SER A 84 -23.30 -44.29 -20.89
CA SER A 84 -24.27 -43.48 -21.64
C SER A 84 -25.75 -43.78 -21.32
N GLY A 85 -26.63 -42.83 -21.69
CA GLY A 85 -28.07 -43.02 -21.96
C GLY A 85 -28.89 -41.76 -21.61
N ASP A 86 -29.21 -40.87 -22.55
CA ASP A 86 -30.42 -40.86 -23.42
C ASP A 86 -31.75 -40.94 -22.62
N ASP A 87 -32.81 -40.16 -22.86
CA ASP A 87 -33.26 -39.52 -24.10
C ASP A 87 -34.50 -38.62 -23.83
N SER A 88 -34.71 -37.62 -24.72
CA SER A 88 -36.01 -37.17 -25.29
C SER A 88 -37.09 -36.50 -24.40
N ASP A 89 -37.93 -35.53 -24.82
CA ASP A 89 -38.28 -34.88 -26.10
C ASP A 89 -39.31 -33.76 -25.81
N GLY A 90 -39.37 -32.73 -26.66
CA GLY A 90 -40.62 -32.02 -27.01
C GLY A 90 -40.52 -30.49 -26.96
N SER A 91 -40.03 -29.79 -28.00
CA SER A 91 -40.75 -29.36 -29.22
C SER A 91 -41.88 -28.35 -28.90
N GLU A 92 -42.05 -27.16 -29.51
CA GLU A 92 -41.89 -26.77 -30.92
C GLU A 92 -42.16 -25.25 -31.11
N ASP A 93 -41.69 -24.70 -32.25
CA ASP A 93 -42.30 -23.62 -33.07
C ASP A 93 -42.28 -22.15 -32.54
N GLY A 94 -41.76 -21.12 -33.25
CA GLY A 94 -41.20 -21.01 -34.60
C GLY A 94 -41.08 -19.54 -35.05
N SER A 95 -40.14 -19.30 -35.99
CA SER A 95 -40.11 -18.39 -37.17
C SER A 95 -40.72 -16.97 -37.10
N GLU A 96 -40.22 -15.91 -37.74
CA GLU A 96 -39.17 -15.64 -38.73
C GLU A 96 -39.08 -14.10 -38.90
N ASP A 97 -37.88 -13.61 -39.22
CA ASP A 97 -37.51 -12.53 -40.17
C ASP A 97 -38.06 -11.09 -40.13
N GLY A 98 -37.10 -10.13 -40.21
CA GLY A 98 -37.09 -9.19 -41.35
C GLY A 98 -36.92 -7.67 -41.10
N ARG A 99 -35.66 -7.23 -41.01
CA ARG A 99 -34.99 -6.11 -41.75
C ARG A 99 -35.48 -4.63 -41.76
N ASP A 100 -34.44 -3.77 -41.85
CA ASP A 100 -34.33 -2.38 -42.34
C ASP A 100 -34.84 -1.24 -41.41
N GLY A 101 -34.21 -0.07 -41.21
CA GLY A 101 -33.06 0.60 -41.82
C GLY A 101 -33.34 2.12 -42.04
N ARG A 102 -32.57 2.99 -41.36
CA ARG A 102 -32.17 4.40 -41.68
C ARG A 102 -33.12 5.62 -41.52
N GLU A 103 -32.59 6.60 -40.78
CA GLU A 103 -32.43 8.08 -40.97
C GLU A 103 -33.38 8.87 -41.91
N ASP A 104 -33.97 10.00 -41.44
CA ASP A 104 -33.48 11.38 -41.67
C ASP A 104 -34.53 12.49 -41.36
N GLN A 105 -34.04 13.54 -40.68
CA GLN A 105 -34.26 15.01 -40.82
C GLN A 105 -35.63 15.70 -41.01
N ASP A 106 -35.77 16.78 -40.21
CA ASP A 106 -36.05 18.18 -40.60
C ASP A 106 -37.42 18.88 -40.40
N GLN A 107 -37.31 20.05 -39.74
CA GLN A 107 -37.93 21.37 -40.00
C GLN A 107 -39.31 21.82 -39.43
N ARG A 108 -39.20 22.76 -38.47
CA ARG A 108 -39.63 24.19 -38.46
C ARG A 108 -41.12 24.65 -38.42
N ARG A 109 -41.27 25.78 -37.69
CA ARG A 109 -42.29 26.88 -37.65
C ARG A 109 -43.33 26.76 -36.52
N GLY A 110 -43.67 27.79 -35.73
CA GLY A 110 -43.36 29.23 -35.72
C GLY A 110 -44.51 30.04 -35.09
N ASP A 111 -44.19 31.26 -34.60
CA ASP A 111 -45.05 32.46 -34.39
C ASP A 111 -45.98 32.57 -33.14
N GLU A 112 -46.12 33.71 -32.42
CA GLU A 112 -45.46 35.05 -32.40
C GLU A 112 -46.09 36.01 -31.34
N LYS A 113 -45.37 37.13 -31.07
CA LYS A 113 -45.80 38.53 -30.70
C LYS A 113 -46.18 38.88 -29.24
N ASN A 114 -45.84 40.04 -28.64
CA ASN A 114 -45.46 41.38 -29.15
C ASN A 114 -44.89 42.31 -28.03
N GLY A 115 -44.03 43.30 -28.36
CA GLY A 115 -44.06 44.64 -27.72
C GLY A 115 -42.73 45.29 -27.27
N MET A 116 -42.25 46.27 -28.04
CA MET A 116 -41.00 47.07 -27.91
C MET A 116 -41.20 48.38 -27.11
N THR A 117 -40.14 48.91 -26.47
CA THR A 117 -39.65 50.31 -26.58
C THR A 117 -38.33 50.52 -25.82
N GLU A 118 -37.41 51.26 -26.45
CA GLU A 118 -36.05 51.63 -26.03
C GLU A 118 -36.05 52.95 -25.22
N ASP A 119 -35.12 53.12 -24.26
CA ASP A 119 -34.30 54.35 -24.14
C ASP A 119 -33.09 54.15 -23.17
N VAL A 120 -32.02 54.88 -23.45
CA VAL A 120 -30.60 54.77 -23.05
C VAL A 120 -30.23 54.95 -21.57
N GLY A 121 -29.13 54.28 -21.18
CA GLY A 121 -28.28 54.62 -20.03
C GLY A 121 -27.02 53.76 -19.98
N GLU A 122 -25.90 54.26 -20.53
CA GLU A 122 -24.55 53.73 -20.35
C GLU A 122 -24.17 53.66 -18.87
N VAL A 123 -23.71 52.47 -18.43
CA VAL A 123 -22.60 52.34 -17.49
C VAL A 123 -21.79 51.13 -17.95
N GLU A 124 -20.75 51.37 -18.75
CA GLU A 124 -19.64 50.42 -18.86
C GLU A 124 -18.91 50.48 -17.51
N ALA A 125 -19.00 49.40 -16.74
CA ALA A 125 -18.13 49.16 -15.61
C ALA A 125 -17.31 47.92 -15.97
N ASP A 126 -16.05 48.18 -16.29
CA ASP A 126 -15.03 47.21 -16.64
C ASP A 126 -14.95 46.13 -15.54
N ASN A 127 -15.51 44.96 -15.82
CA ASN A 127 -15.49 43.81 -14.91
C ASN A 127 -14.26 42.93 -15.13
N GLU A 128 -13.22 43.47 -15.76
CA GLU A 128 -11.92 42.80 -15.90
C GLU A 128 -11.11 42.89 -14.59
N GLY A 129 -11.40 43.88 -13.73
CA GLY A 129 -10.72 44.02 -12.43
C GLY A 129 -11.22 43.04 -11.36
N ALA A 130 -12.47 42.59 -11.42
CA ALA A 130 -13.04 41.70 -10.41
C ALA A 130 -12.63 40.23 -10.60
N GLU A 131 -12.40 39.81 -11.85
CA GLU A 131 -11.86 38.47 -12.15
C GLU A 131 -10.36 38.40 -11.86
N VAL A 132 -9.63 39.49 -12.12
CA VAL A 132 -8.21 39.61 -11.76
C VAL A 132 -8.03 39.74 -10.25
N GLU A 133 -8.82 40.54 -9.53
CA GLU A 133 -8.77 40.59 -8.06
C GLU A 133 -9.24 39.29 -7.40
N ALA A 134 -10.16 38.52 -8.02
CA ALA A 134 -10.53 37.20 -7.51
C ALA A 134 -9.44 36.14 -7.77
N ALA A 135 -8.69 36.25 -8.88
CA ALA A 135 -7.52 35.43 -9.16
C ALA A 135 -6.33 35.81 -8.25
N GLU A 136 -6.10 37.10 -8.01
CA GLU A 136 -5.08 37.61 -7.10
C GLU A 136 -5.43 37.35 -5.63
N ALA A 137 -6.71 37.36 -5.25
CA ALA A 137 -7.17 36.97 -3.92
C ALA A 137 -7.09 35.45 -3.67
N ARG A 138 -7.17 34.62 -4.74
CA ARG A 138 -6.83 33.19 -4.67
C ARG A 138 -5.31 32.98 -4.55
N ALA A 139 -4.51 33.79 -5.23
CA ALA A 139 -3.05 33.79 -5.10
C ALA A 139 -2.54 34.35 -3.75
N ALA A 140 -3.40 35.05 -2.99
CA ALA A 140 -3.09 35.58 -1.66
C ALA A 140 -3.43 34.63 -0.50
N GLN A 141 -3.98 33.45 -0.79
CA GLN A 141 -4.02 32.36 0.18
C GLN A 141 -2.61 31.76 0.23
N GLU A 142 -1.95 31.74 1.40
CA GLU A 142 -0.67 31.03 1.55
C GLU A 142 -0.82 29.64 0.90
N ASP A 143 0.09 29.31 -0.02
CA ASP A 143 0.09 28.03 -0.70
C ASP A 143 -0.02 26.91 0.36
N PRO A 144 -1.10 26.12 0.38
CA PRO A 144 -1.29 25.06 1.37
C PRO A 144 -0.23 23.94 1.25
N PHE A 145 0.58 23.99 0.20
CA PHE A 145 1.62 23.04 -0.19
C PHE A 145 2.91 23.79 -0.59
N PRO A 146 3.66 24.33 0.39
CA PRO A 146 4.89 25.07 0.10
C PRO A 146 5.95 24.18 -0.57
N GLY A 147 6.86 24.80 -1.32
CA GLY A 147 8.01 24.12 -1.95
C GLY A 147 7.77 23.65 -3.38
N ARG A 148 6.60 23.94 -3.97
CA ARG A 148 6.30 23.62 -5.38
C ARG A 148 7.31 24.19 -6.38
N ASP A 149 7.89 25.33 -6.06
CA ASP A 149 8.94 25.99 -6.83
C ASP A 149 10.31 25.29 -6.71
N GLU A 150 10.46 24.34 -5.79
CA GLU A 150 11.67 23.52 -5.58
C GLU A 150 11.66 22.22 -6.40
N ALA A 151 10.51 21.86 -7.00
CA ALA A 151 10.38 20.63 -7.75
C ALA A 151 11.32 20.58 -8.97
N ALA A 152 11.98 19.44 -9.14
CA ALA A 152 12.83 19.14 -10.27
C ALA A 152 12.62 17.69 -10.70
N ASN A 153 12.88 17.38 -11.98
CA ASN A 153 12.92 16.01 -12.47
C ASN A 153 14.09 15.24 -11.84
N ALA A 154 14.01 13.91 -11.88
CA ALA A 154 15.07 13.03 -11.40
C ALA A 154 16.44 13.34 -12.05
N ASP A 155 17.51 13.21 -11.27
CA ASP A 155 18.87 13.50 -11.72
C ASP A 155 19.38 12.40 -12.67
N GLU A 156 20.34 12.74 -13.54
CA GLU A 156 20.97 11.74 -14.42
C GLU A 156 21.63 10.58 -13.63
N GLY A 157 22.09 10.84 -12.41
CA GLY A 157 22.68 9.87 -11.49
C GLY A 157 21.67 8.96 -10.79
N ASP A 158 20.37 9.24 -10.89
CA ASP A 158 19.31 8.39 -10.33
C ASP A 158 19.03 7.15 -11.19
N TYR A 159 19.66 7.06 -12.37
CA TYR A 159 19.48 5.97 -13.32
C TYR A 159 20.73 5.10 -13.45
N VAL A 160 20.53 3.80 -13.58
CA VAL A 160 21.61 2.81 -13.74
C VAL A 160 21.26 1.78 -14.82
N ASP A 161 22.23 1.35 -15.61
CA ASP A 161 22.02 0.18 -16.48
C ASP A 161 21.89 -1.06 -15.59
N ILE A 162 20.84 -1.86 -15.77
CA ILE A 162 20.63 -3.05 -14.93
C ILE A 162 21.82 -4.02 -15.01
N ALA A 163 22.54 -4.06 -16.14
CA ALA A 163 23.72 -4.90 -16.30
C ALA A 163 24.89 -4.49 -15.38
N ASP A 164 24.92 -3.23 -14.93
CA ASP A 164 25.93 -2.68 -14.02
C ASP A 164 25.60 -2.91 -12.53
N VAL A 165 24.37 -3.31 -12.20
CA VAL A 165 23.92 -3.62 -10.83
C VAL A 165 24.39 -5.00 -10.40
N GLU A 166 24.97 -5.16 -9.21
CA GLU A 166 25.44 -6.47 -8.73
C GLU A 166 24.31 -7.50 -8.61
N ALA A 167 24.55 -8.71 -9.11
CA ALA A 167 23.62 -9.83 -9.00
C ALA A 167 23.63 -10.43 -7.59
N ASN A 168 22.45 -10.64 -7.01
CA ASN A 168 22.23 -11.06 -5.63
C ASN A 168 22.84 -10.08 -4.61
N GLY A 169 22.82 -8.78 -4.93
CA GLY A 169 23.18 -7.72 -4.00
C GLY A 169 22.22 -7.59 -2.82
N ASN A 170 22.41 -6.57 -2.00
CA ASN A 170 21.49 -6.27 -0.90
C ASN A 170 20.08 -5.98 -1.46
N ILE A 171 19.10 -6.74 -0.98
CA ILE A 171 17.70 -6.62 -1.42
C ILE A 171 16.89 -5.63 -0.56
N GLY A 172 17.50 -4.98 0.42
CA GLY A 172 16.79 -4.16 1.42
C GLY A 172 16.11 -5.02 2.50
N GLU A 173 15.19 -4.41 3.26
CA GLU A 173 14.48 -5.08 4.35
C GLU A 173 13.27 -5.87 3.85
N GLY A 174 12.94 -6.99 4.51
CA GLY A 174 11.89 -7.90 4.06
C GLY A 174 12.32 -8.77 2.87
N GLY A 175 11.36 -9.49 2.27
CA GLY A 175 11.64 -10.32 1.10
C GLY A 175 12.29 -11.69 1.40
N VAL A 176 12.37 -12.08 2.68
CA VAL A 176 12.83 -13.40 3.11
C VAL A 176 11.60 -14.25 3.44
N PHE A 177 11.23 -15.13 2.50
CA PHE A 177 10.00 -15.92 2.57
C PHE A 177 10.29 -17.41 2.62
N ASN A 178 9.40 -18.15 3.27
CA ASN A 178 9.40 -19.61 3.28
C ASN A 178 7.95 -20.13 3.44
N GLY A 179 7.76 -21.44 3.31
CA GLY A 179 6.45 -22.06 3.48
C GLY A 179 5.44 -21.71 2.39
N GLY A 180 4.16 -21.71 2.76
CA GLY A 180 3.05 -21.45 1.86
C GLY A 180 2.85 -19.97 1.53
N SER A 181 1.89 -19.71 0.63
CA SER A 181 1.53 -18.36 0.19
C SER A 181 0.09 -18.30 -0.30
N TYR A 182 -0.48 -17.10 -0.35
CA TYR A 182 -1.72 -16.84 -1.07
C TYR A 182 -1.67 -15.53 -1.84
N SER A 183 -2.27 -15.50 -3.02
CA SER A 183 -2.39 -14.28 -3.83
C SER A 183 -3.81 -13.71 -3.83
N VAL A 184 -3.91 -12.40 -4.03
CA VAL A 184 -5.18 -11.68 -4.25
C VAL A 184 -5.10 -10.98 -5.60
N ASP A 185 -6.01 -11.34 -6.52
CA ASP A 185 -6.08 -10.74 -7.85
C ASP A 185 -7.02 -9.52 -7.83
N CYS A 186 -6.42 -8.33 -7.89
CA CYS A 186 -7.14 -7.06 -8.01
C CYS A 186 -6.89 -6.34 -9.33
N GLY A 187 -6.20 -7.01 -10.26
CA GLY A 187 -5.76 -6.45 -11.54
C GLY A 187 -4.97 -5.16 -11.39
N VAL A 188 -5.16 -4.27 -12.37
CA VAL A 188 -4.66 -2.89 -12.34
C VAL A 188 -5.86 -1.96 -12.46
N SER A 189 -5.86 -0.86 -11.72
CA SER A 189 -7.01 0.05 -11.63
C SER A 189 -6.76 1.35 -12.40
N ASP A 190 -7.84 2.07 -12.68
CA ASP A 190 -7.83 3.47 -13.13
C ASP A 190 -8.17 4.44 -11.99
N HIS A 191 -8.27 3.93 -10.76
CA HIS A 191 -8.49 4.75 -9.58
C HIS A 191 -7.17 5.33 -9.10
N ASN A 192 -7.01 6.64 -9.26
CA ASN A 192 -5.88 7.41 -8.76
C ASN A 192 -6.33 8.76 -8.20
N ASN A 193 -5.58 9.26 -7.21
CA ASN A 193 -5.73 10.59 -6.63
C ASN A 193 -4.47 10.94 -5.81
N SER A 194 -4.37 12.19 -5.38
CA SER A 194 -3.25 12.69 -4.55
C SER A 194 -3.56 12.80 -3.06
N ASP A 195 -4.66 12.20 -2.64
CA ASP A 195 -5.01 12.12 -1.22
C ASP A 195 -4.20 10.98 -0.57
N ASN A 196 -3.95 11.10 0.74
CA ASN A 196 -3.47 9.97 1.53
C ASN A 196 -4.18 10.00 2.88
N TYR A 197 -5.23 9.20 3.01
CA TYR A 197 -6.07 9.15 4.20
C TYR A 197 -5.39 8.47 5.40
N MET A 198 -4.34 7.68 5.16
CA MET A 198 -3.55 7.05 6.21
C MET A 198 -2.61 8.09 6.84
N ALA A 199 -1.74 8.71 6.04
CA ALA A 199 -0.74 9.66 6.51
C ALA A 199 -1.27 11.09 6.73
N ALA A 200 -2.30 11.51 6.00
CA ALA A 200 -2.85 12.87 6.02
C ALA A 200 -4.41 12.87 6.01
N PRO A 201 -5.06 12.25 7.02
CA PRO A 201 -6.51 12.10 7.05
C PRO A 201 -7.26 13.43 6.96
N GLY A 202 -8.25 13.49 6.07
CA GLY A 202 -9.09 14.65 5.79
C GLY A 202 -8.43 15.75 4.95
N LYS A 203 -7.16 15.57 4.52
CA LYS A 203 -6.44 16.54 3.69
C LYS A 203 -6.46 16.09 2.24
N ARG A 204 -7.21 16.82 1.41
CA ARG A 204 -7.12 16.70 -0.06
C ARG A 204 -5.70 17.04 -0.51
N ASN A 205 -5.18 16.34 -1.52
CA ASN A 205 -3.77 16.46 -1.95
C ASN A 205 -2.76 16.26 -0.81
N GLY A 206 -3.11 15.46 0.21
CA GLY A 206 -2.28 15.24 1.39
C GLY A 206 -0.94 14.58 1.08
N ALA A 207 -0.85 13.85 -0.04
CA ALA A 207 0.38 13.26 -0.54
C ALA A 207 1.23 14.25 -1.36
N GLN A 208 0.64 15.27 -1.99
CA GLN A 208 1.28 16.12 -3.01
C GLN A 208 1.77 15.39 -4.26
N HIS A 209 1.37 14.13 -4.43
CA HIS A 209 1.72 13.30 -5.58
C HIS A 209 0.64 12.25 -5.78
N VAL A 210 0.51 11.70 -6.99
CA VAL A 210 -0.59 10.78 -7.31
C VAL A 210 -0.25 9.34 -6.91
N HIS A 211 -1.20 8.67 -6.27
CA HIS A 211 -1.17 7.23 -6.01
C HIS A 211 -2.10 6.48 -6.96
N ASP A 212 -1.67 5.31 -7.45
CA ASP A 212 -2.54 4.30 -8.04
C ASP A 212 -3.12 3.42 -6.92
N TYR A 213 -4.40 3.06 -7.01
CA TYR A 213 -5.12 2.25 -6.03
C TYR A 213 -5.71 0.99 -6.64
N VAL A 214 -5.45 -0.19 -6.06
CA VAL A 214 -6.23 -1.41 -6.33
C VAL A 214 -6.98 -1.88 -5.07
N GLY A 215 -8.01 -2.71 -5.27
CA GLY A 215 -8.94 -3.10 -4.22
C GLY A 215 -10.04 -2.09 -4.06
N ASN A 216 -10.21 -1.52 -2.87
CA ASN A 216 -11.28 -0.57 -2.57
C ASN A 216 -11.36 0.59 -3.57
N GLN A 217 -12.53 0.79 -4.16
CA GLN A 217 -12.75 1.79 -5.23
C GLN A 217 -13.24 3.14 -4.71
N THR A 218 -13.38 3.32 -3.39
CA THR A 218 -13.94 4.54 -2.80
C THR A 218 -12.93 5.37 -2.02
N THR A 219 -11.65 5.00 -2.07
CA THR A 219 -10.59 5.67 -1.31
C THR A 219 -10.42 7.13 -1.71
N ASP A 220 -10.46 8.02 -0.73
CA ASP A 220 -10.22 9.46 -0.84
C ASP A 220 -9.71 10.02 0.50
N ALA A 221 -9.44 11.33 0.57
CA ALA A 221 -8.95 11.99 1.79
C ALA A 221 -9.83 11.76 3.03
N ASN A 222 -11.13 11.48 2.87
CA ASN A 222 -12.07 11.31 3.98
C ASN A 222 -12.27 9.84 4.38
N SER A 223 -11.57 8.92 3.71
CA SER A 223 -11.70 7.49 3.99
C SER A 223 -11.22 7.12 5.39
N ASP A 224 -12.01 6.28 6.03
CA ASP A 224 -11.70 5.60 7.29
C ASP A 224 -12.37 4.23 7.32
N ASP A 225 -12.19 3.50 8.43
CA ASP A 225 -12.55 2.07 8.53
C ASP A 225 -14.02 1.80 8.20
N GLY A 226 -14.94 2.69 8.61
CA GLY A 226 -16.38 2.51 8.44
C GLY A 226 -16.83 2.57 6.97
N PRO A 227 -16.67 3.70 6.27
CA PRO A 227 -16.96 3.86 4.85
C PRO A 227 -16.21 2.87 3.97
N LEU A 228 -14.94 2.55 4.26
CA LEU A 228 -14.20 1.58 3.47
C LEU A 228 -14.76 0.16 3.66
N GLN A 229 -15.15 -0.22 4.89
CA GLN A 229 -15.85 -1.48 5.15
C GLN A 229 -17.24 -1.51 4.48
N GLU A 230 -17.99 -0.41 4.55
CA GLU A 230 -19.28 -0.30 3.86
C GLU A 230 -19.13 -0.47 2.35
N ALA A 231 -18.11 0.15 1.75
CA ALA A 231 -17.78 -0.03 0.34
C ALA A 231 -17.43 -1.49 0.01
N ALA A 232 -16.62 -2.14 0.86
CA ALA A 232 -16.28 -3.55 0.74
C ALA A 232 -17.53 -4.45 0.78
N ASP A 233 -18.40 -4.25 1.78
CA ASP A 233 -19.64 -5.00 1.97
C ASP A 233 -20.61 -4.82 0.78
N ASN A 234 -20.53 -3.69 0.09
CA ASN A 234 -21.29 -3.39 -1.12
C ASN A 234 -20.60 -3.84 -2.42
N GLY A 235 -19.47 -4.53 -2.33
CA GLY A 235 -18.73 -5.06 -3.48
C GLY A 235 -17.99 -4.01 -4.30
N GLN A 236 -17.67 -2.84 -3.71
CA GLN A 236 -16.96 -1.75 -4.38
C GLN A 236 -15.45 -1.96 -4.33
N THR A 237 -15.00 -3.04 -4.96
CA THR A 237 -13.58 -3.42 -5.05
C THR A 237 -13.19 -3.89 -6.45
N SER A 238 -11.94 -3.69 -6.84
CA SER A 238 -11.36 -4.29 -8.06
C SER A 238 -10.92 -5.75 -7.87
N CYS A 239 -10.89 -6.26 -6.63
CA CYS A 239 -10.46 -7.63 -6.33
C CYS A 239 -11.50 -8.68 -6.73
N VAL A 240 -11.06 -9.71 -7.46
CA VAL A 240 -11.92 -10.78 -8.02
C VAL A 240 -12.60 -11.59 -6.92
N ASN A 241 -11.94 -11.78 -5.77
CA ASN A 241 -12.50 -12.50 -4.62
C ASN A 241 -13.42 -11.62 -3.73
N GLY A 242 -13.58 -10.34 -4.04
CA GLY A 242 -14.35 -9.39 -3.25
C GLY A 242 -13.57 -8.75 -2.09
N ASP A 243 -12.24 -8.89 -2.04
CA ASP A 243 -11.43 -8.27 -0.98
C ASP A 243 -11.58 -6.75 -0.98
N GLY A 244 -12.02 -6.17 0.13
CA GLY A 244 -12.23 -4.74 0.28
C GLY A 244 -11.00 -3.93 0.64
N SER A 245 -9.84 -4.57 0.81
CA SER A 245 -8.59 -3.92 1.25
C SER A 245 -8.13 -2.84 0.29
N THR A 246 -7.34 -1.88 0.77
CA THR A 246 -6.74 -0.85 -0.08
C THR A 246 -5.26 -1.16 -0.27
N PHE A 247 -4.78 -1.19 -1.51
CA PHE A 247 -3.36 -1.26 -1.83
C PHE A 247 -3.03 -0.09 -2.74
N PHE A 248 -2.04 0.73 -2.35
CA PHE A 248 -1.70 1.90 -3.16
C PHE A 248 -0.22 2.28 -3.09
N TRP A 249 0.26 2.91 -4.16
CA TRP A 249 1.67 3.26 -4.40
C TRP A 249 1.74 4.49 -5.31
N PRO A 250 2.79 5.32 -5.20
CA PRO A 250 2.95 6.47 -6.08
C PRO A 250 3.12 6.00 -7.52
N VAL A 251 2.58 6.76 -8.46
CA VAL A 251 2.66 6.44 -9.89
C VAL A 251 4.08 6.65 -10.42
N LEU A 252 4.41 5.97 -11.52
CA LEU A 252 5.54 6.37 -12.36
C LEU A 252 4.99 7.25 -13.49
N ARG A 253 5.78 8.21 -13.98
CA ARG A 253 5.43 9.03 -15.15
C ARG A 253 6.49 8.90 -16.23
N ASP A 254 6.06 8.94 -17.48
CA ASP A 254 6.93 9.29 -18.61
C ASP A 254 6.93 10.81 -18.76
N ILE A 255 8.05 11.44 -18.47
CA ILE A 255 8.20 12.91 -18.48
C ILE A 255 8.05 13.52 -19.88
N ASN A 256 8.14 12.72 -20.94
CA ASN A 256 7.89 13.17 -22.31
C ASN A 256 6.41 13.11 -22.70
N GLY A 257 5.59 12.43 -21.90
CA GLY A 257 4.16 12.26 -22.14
C GLY A 257 3.35 13.50 -21.77
N GLN A 258 2.08 13.51 -22.18
CA GLN A 258 1.15 14.58 -21.80
C GLN A 258 0.61 14.31 -20.38
N SER A 259 0.72 15.32 -19.51
CA SER A 259 0.16 15.26 -18.17
C SER A 259 -1.38 15.25 -18.20
N PRO A 260 -2.05 14.25 -17.59
CA PRO A 260 -3.52 14.23 -17.48
C PRO A 260 -4.06 15.25 -16.45
N ASP A 261 -3.19 15.73 -15.58
CA ASP A 261 -3.43 16.56 -14.39
C ASP A 261 -2.58 17.84 -14.44
N GLU A 262 -2.47 18.41 -15.64
CA GLU A 262 -1.82 19.70 -15.87
C GLU A 262 -2.58 20.83 -15.15
N GLY A 263 -1.89 21.55 -14.26
CA GLY A 263 -2.46 22.64 -13.47
C GLY A 263 -3.28 22.19 -12.27
N GLU A 264 -3.19 20.91 -11.89
CA GLU A 264 -3.93 20.32 -10.77
C GLU A 264 -2.99 19.94 -9.61
N ASP A 265 -3.57 19.89 -8.41
CA ASP A 265 -2.94 19.41 -7.17
C ASP A 265 -2.54 17.93 -7.28
N GLY A 266 -1.31 17.60 -6.88
CA GLY A 266 -0.71 16.27 -7.01
C GLY A 266 -0.09 16.01 -8.38
N GLY A 267 -0.53 16.74 -9.40
CA GLY A 267 0.02 16.76 -10.75
C GLY A 267 1.05 17.87 -10.94
N SER A 268 0.95 18.62 -12.04
CA SER A 268 2.02 19.54 -12.43
C SER A 268 2.19 20.75 -11.49
N LEU A 269 1.19 21.08 -10.66
CA LEU A 269 1.38 22.10 -9.62
C LEU A 269 2.39 21.67 -8.55
N ASP A 270 2.47 20.37 -8.24
CA ASP A 270 3.42 19.79 -7.30
C ASP A 270 4.71 19.29 -7.99
N GLY A 271 4.88 19.60 -9.29
CA GLY A 271 6.05 19.21 -10.08
C GLY A 271 6.00 17.80 -10.66
N ASN A 272 4.93 17.05 -10.43
CA ASN A 272 4.70 15.75 -11.02
C ASN A 272 4.19 15.92 -12.46
N VAL A 273 5.10 15.81 -13.42
CA VAL A 273 4.84 16.09 -14.85
C VAL A 273 4.99 14.85 -15.71
N GLY A 274 4.34 14.86 -16.87
CA GLY A 274 4.36 13.73 -17.80
C GLY A 274 3.15 12.82 -17.68
N SER A 275 3.04 11.86 -18.59
CA SER A 275 1.92 10.91 -18.59
C SER A 275 2.12 9.83 -17.54
N ILE A 276 1.08 9.54 -16.77
CA ILE A 276 1.06 8.42 -15.81
C ILE A 276 1.27 7.09 -16.55
N LEU A 277 2.26 6.33 -16.09
CA LEU A 277 2.53 4.96 -16.54
C LEU A 277 1.68 4.00 -15.74
N ARG A 278 0.67 3.43 -16.38
CA ARG A 278 -0.12 2.34 -15.80
C ARG A 278 0.75 1.07 -15.73
N PRO A 279 0.77 0.34 -14.59
CA PRO A 279 1.41 -0.98 -14.55
C PRO A 279 0.79 -1.92 -15.58
N ALA A 280 1.62 -2.73 -16.24
CA ALA A 280 1.17 -3.86 -17.06
C ALA A 280 0.61 -4.99 -16.19
N SER A 281 1.11 -5.14 -14.96
CA SER A 281 0.57 -6.07 -13.96
C SER A 281 0.88 -5.60 -12.54
N ALA A 282 -0.01 -5.93 -11.61
CA ALA A 282 0.24 -5.87 -10.17
C ALA A 282 0.00 -7.26 -9.55
N ASP A 283 1.05 -7.86 -9.00
CA ASP A 283 0.96 -9.13 -8.26
C ASP A 283 0.94 -8.83 -6.75
N LEU A 284 -0.15 -9.23 -6.09
CA LEU A 284 -0.33 -9.07 -4.64
C LEU A 284 -0.24 -10.45 -4.00
N THR A 285 0.89 -10.77 -3.37
CA THR A 285 1.12 -12.08 -2.77
C THR A 285 1.51 -11.94 -1.31
N PHE A 286 0.83 -12.71 -0.46
CA PHE A 286 1.11 -12.84 0.96
C PHE A 286 1.86 -14.15 1.20
N HIS A 287 2.99 -14.08 1.89
CA HIS A 287 3.92 -15.18 2.07
C HIS A 287 4.07 -15.59 3.54
N GLY A 288 4.42 -16.86 3.77
CA GLY A 288 5.03 -17.28 5.03
C GLY A 288 6.47 -16.79 5.16
N HIS A 289 6.94 -16.74 6.41
CA HIS A 289 8.31 -16.40 6.75
C HIS A 289 8.65 -16.90 8.16
N GLY A 290 9.94 -17.03 8.45
CA GLY A 290 10.44 -17.42 9.77
C GLY A 290 10.11 -18.86 10.16
N ASP A 291 10.30 -19.19 11.43
CA ASP A 291 10.11 -20.54 11.97
C ASP A 291 8.84 -20.71 12.83
N ARG A 292 8.13 -19.61 13.11
CA ARG A 292 6.91 -19.58 13.90
C ARG A 292 5.66 -19.58 13.02
N GLU A 293 4.57 -20.11 13.57
CA GLU A 293 3.27 -20.14 12.91
C GLU A 293 2.74 -18.72 12.62
N ILE A 294 2.35 -18.47 11.37
CA ILE A 294 1.77 -17.21 10.93
C ILE A 294 0.39 -17.04 11.56
N GLN A 295 0.14 -15.91 12.21
CA GLN A 295 -1.18 -15.56 12.74
C GLN A 295 -2.02 -14.83 11.68
N PRO A 296 -3.35 -14.99 11.68
CA PRO A 296 -4.24 -14.23 10.79
C PRO A 296 -3.99 -12.72 10.91
N MET A 297 -3.82 -12.06 9.77
CA MET A 297 -3.68 -10.60 9.76
C MET A 297 -4.95 -9.97 10.33
N PRO A 298 -4.87 -9.10 11.34
CA PRO A 298 -6.05 -8.43 11.86
C PRO A 298 -6.72 -7.55 10.79
N THR A 299 -8.04 -7.61 10.69
CA THR A 299 -8.81 -6.60 9.93
C THR A 299 -8.54 -5.21 10.51
N HIS A 300 -8.41 -4.23 9.63
CA HIS A 300 -7.99 -2.84 9.84
C HIS A 300 -6.52 -2.63 10.23
N LEU A 301 -5.67 -3.65 10.15
CA LEU A 301 -4.22 -3.43 10.23
C LEU A 301 -3.77 -2.57 9.04
N MET A 302 -3.01 -1.51 9.35
CA MET A 302 -2.45 -0.59 8.37
C MET A 302 -0.93 -0.76 8.30
N LEU A 303 -0.40 -1.01 7.11
CA LEU A 303 1.03 -1.19 6.87
C LEU A 303 1.53 -0.14 5.88
N ILE A 304 2.77 0.32 6.08
CA ILE A 304 3.48 1.19 5.13
C ILE A 304 4.88 0.62 4.94
N MET A 305 5.36 0.62 3.70
CA MET A 305 6.76 0.36 3.36
C MET A 305 7.38 1.56 2.65
N GLY A 306 8.71 1.70 2.76
CA GLY A 306 9.46 2.79 2.14
C GLY A 306 9.27 4.16 2.82
N ASN A 307 9.70 5.21 2.12
CA ASN A 307 9.66 6.58 2.64
C ASN A 307 9.52 7.65 1.56
N ALA A 308 8.33 8.23 1.45
CA ALA A 308 8.06 9.36 0.55
C ALA A 308 8.86 10.64 0.84
N LYS A 309 9.54 10.75 1.99
CA LYS A 309 10.27 11.95 2.45
C LYS A 309 11.71 11.64 2.85
N GLN A 310 12.35 10.72 2.14
CA GLN A 310 13.67 10.20 2.52
C GLN A 310 14.75 11.30 2.58
N GLY A 311 14.75 12.25 1.65
CA GLY A 311 15.71 13.35 1.59
C GLY A 311 15.58 14.26 2.81
N ALA A 312 14.33 14.62 3.16
CA ALA A 312 14.05 15.40 4.36
C ALA A 312 14.29 14.63 5.69
N GLN A 313 14.47 13.31 5.62
CA GLN A 313 14.62 12.42 6.79
C GLN A 313 15.95 11.67 6.81
N ASP A 314 16.96 12.17 6.11
CA ASP A 314 18.33 11.62 6.07
C ASP A 314 18.36 10.12 5.69
N GLY A 315 17.52 9.70 4.75
CA GLY A 315 17.48 8.33 4.22
C GLY A 315 16.85 7.28 5.14
N LYS A 316 16.20 7.68 6.24
CA LYS A 316 15.51 6.72 7.13
C LYS A 316 14.41 5.97 6.40
N ASN A 317 14.26 4.67 6.69
CA ASN A 317 13.21 3.81 6.15
C ASN A 317 13.14 3.73 4.61
N VAL A 318 14.24 4.08 3.92
CA VAL A 318 14.36 3.81 2.48
C VAL A 318 14.34 2.31 2.29
N ASN A 319 13.45 1.84 1.42
CA ASN A 319 13.36 0.42 1.04
C ASN A 319 12.91 0.30 -0.42
N ALA A 320 13.39 1.20 -1.28
CA ALA A 320 13.09 1.19 -2.71
C ALA A 320 13.81 0.01 -3.39
N LYS A 321 13.07 -0.78 -4.16
CA LYS A 321 13.61 -1.97 -4.83
C LYS A 321 13.11 -2.01 -6.27
N TYR A 322 14.03 -1.74 -7.17
CA TYR A 322 13.81 -1.83 -8.61
C TYR A 322 14.66 -2.95 -9.23
N THR A 323 14.12 -3.58 -10.26
CA THR A 323 14.80 -4.56 -11.09
C THR A 323 14.21 -4.60 -12.50
N CYS A 324 14.74 -5.45 -13.37
CA CYS A 324 14.20 -5.74 -14.70
C CYS A 324 13.82 -7.22 -14.78
N SER A 325 12.60 -7.53 -15.24
CA SER A 325 12.12 -8.90 -15.39
C SER A 325 11.95 -9.33 -16.84
N GLY A 326 12.09 -10.63 -17.09
CA GLY A 326 11.85 -11.28 -18.39
C GLY A 326 13.07 -11.93 -19.02
N GLN A 327 14.29 -11.53 -18.65
CA GLN A 327 15.52 -12.03 -19.28
C GLN A 327 16.69 -12.32 -18.30
N GLY A 328 16.39 -12.64 -17.04
CA GLY A 328 17.40 -13.14 -16.09
C GLY A 328 18.09 -12.06 -15.25
N ASN A 329 17.57 -10.83 -15.25
CA ASN A 329 18.05 -9.73 -14.41
C ASN A 329 17.28 -9.58 -13.09
N GLU A 330 16.32 -10.47 -12.79
CA GLU A 330 15.44 -10.38 -11.61
C GLU A 330 16.20 -10.43 -10.28
N ASN A 331 17.44 -10.93 -10.27
CA ASN A 331 18.30 -10.98 -9.10
C ASN A 331 19.20 -9.76 -8.93
N ARG A 332 19.09 -8.75 -9.81
CA ARG A 332 19.81 -7.47 -9.72
C ARG A 332 18.84 -6.43 -9.18
N ILE A 333 18.95 -6.11 -7.90
CA ILE A 333 18.06 -5.17 -7.20
C ILE A 333 18.84 -3.90 -6.90
N THR A 334 18.22 -2.75 -7.15
CA THR A 334 18.81 -1.43 -6.94
C THR A 334 17.78 -0.45 -6.36
N GLU A 335 18.28 0.57 -5.67
CA GLU A 335 17.51 1.74 -5.23
C GLU A 335 17.41 2.83 -6.32
N GLN A 336 18.13 2.69 -7.43
CA GLN A 336 18.10 3.59 -8.59
C GLN A 336 17.04 3.14 -9.61
N TYR A 337 16.67 4.00 -10.54
CA TYR A 337 15.88 3.63 -11.72
C TYR A 337 16.72 2.76 -12.68
N PRO A 338 16.40 1.46 -12.85
CA PRO A 338 17.14 0.62 -13.75
C PRO A 338 16.69 0.89 -15.18
N ILE A 339 17.65 0.99 -16.09
CA ILE A 339 17.40 0.98 -17.53
C ILE A 339 17.40 -0.47 -17.97
N CYS A 340 16.20 -0.99 -18.26
CA CYS A 340 15.99 -2.36 -18.69
C CYS A 340 16.33 -2.59 -20.16
N GLY A 341 16.73 -3.81 -20.50
CA GLY A 341 17.01 -4.22 -21.86
C GLY A 341 15.75 -4.38 -22.72
N GLU A 342 15.92 -4.48 -24.03
CA GLU A 342 14.81 -4.70 -24.97
C GLU A 342 14.05 -6.00 -24.63
N GLY A 343 12.74 -5.90 -24.38
CA GLY A 343 11.89 -7.04 -24.03
C GLY A 343 11.86 -7.38 -22.54
N GLU A 344 12.58 -6.63 -21.71
CA GLU A 344 12.41 -6.67 -20.25
C GLU A 344 11.38 -5.64 -19.77
N GLN A 345 10.84 -5.85 -18.57
CA GLN A 345 9.92 -4.92 -17.93
C GLN A 345 10.55 -4.32 -16.68
N LEU A 346 10.45 -3.00 -16.53
CA LEU A 346 10.77 -2.31 -15.28
C LEU A 346 9.88 -2.88 -14.18
N THR A 347 10.51 -3.33 -13.09
CA THR A 347 9.82 -4.03 -12.01
C THR A 347 10.09 -3.32 -10.69
N ARG A 348 9.02 -2.96 -9.98
CA ARG A 348 9.07 -2.48 -8.58
C ARG A 348 8.69 -3.61 -7.65
N ILE A 349 9.44 -3.77 -6.55
CA ILE A 349 9.20 -4.77 -5.51
C ILE A 349 8.92 -4.03 -4.20
N LEU A 350 7.71 -4.18 -3.67
CA LEU A 350 7.27 -3.50 -2.47
C LEU A 350 7.07 -4.56 -1.38
N ASP A 351 8.12 -4.78 -0.58
CA ASP A 351 8.09 -5.70 0.56
C ASP A 351 7.65 -4.96 1.82
N TYR A 352 6.61 -5.48 2.47
CA TYR A 352 6.07 -4.92 3.71
C TYR A 352 6.68 -5.54 4.96
N PRO A 353 6.68 -4.82 6.10
CA PRO A 353 6.95 -5.42 7.40
C PRO A 353 5.89 -6.48 7.73
N SER A 354 6.30 -7.55 8.43
CA SER A 354 5.45 -8.71 8.70
C SER A 354 5.54 -9.23 10.14
N CYS A 355 6.21 -8.48 11.02
CA CYS A 355 6.29 -8.76 12.45
C CYS A 355 5.46 -7.73 13.21
N TRP A 356 4.28 -8.11 13.69
CA TRP A 356 3.33 -7.23 14.34
C TRP A 356 3.50 -7.21 15.87
N ASP A 357 3.30 -6.08 16.53
CA ASP A 357 3.39 -5.97 18.00
C ASP A 357 2.31 -6.75 18.77
N GLY A 358 1.35 -7.36 18.08
CA GLY A 358 0.30 -8.18 18.67
C GLY A 358 -0.90 -7.39 19.21
N GLU A 359 -0.87 -6.06 19.15
CA GLU A 359 -1.86 -5.20 19.79
C GLU A 359 -2.40 -4.07 18.90
N ASN A 360 -1.54 -3.28 18.26
CA ASN A 360 -1.92 -2.03 17.60
C ASN A 360 -2.21 -2.23 16.11
N LEU A 361 -3.37 -1.78 15.64
CA LEU A 361 -3.73 -1.83 14.21
C LEU A 361 -3.15 -0.64 13.42
N GLU A 362 -2.75 0.41 14.12
CA GLU A 362 -2.00 1.55 13.59
C GLU A 362 -1.20 2.19 14.73
N SER A 363 -0.12 2.90 14.37
CA SER A 363 0.63 3.78 15.26
C SER A 363 0.69 5.20 14.67
N GLU A 364 1.03 6.20 15.49
CA GLU A 364 1.10 7.61 15.04
C GLU A 364 2.11 7.79 13.89
N ASP A 365 3.17 6.99 13.87
CA ASP A 365 4.21 6.97 12.83
C ASP A 365 4.02 5.87 11.77
N PHE A 366 2.96 5.06 11.91
CA PHE A 366 2.67 3.85 11.13
C PHE A 366 3.78 2.79 11.06
N ARG A 367 4.79 2.90 11.94
CA ARG A 367 6.01 2.06 11.91
C ARG A 367 6.31 1.39 13.24
N SER A 368 5.95 2.00 14.36
CA SER A 368 6.26 1.45 15.69
C SER A 368 5.43 0.22 16.10
N HIS A 369 4.41 -0.17 15.32
CA HIS A 369 3.58 -1.34 15.59
C HIS A 369 3.88 -2.55 14.68
N VAL A 370 4.71 -2.37 13.64
CA VAL A 370 5.05 -3.41 12.66
C VAL A 370 6.51 -3.29 12.24
N PHE A 371 7.21 -4.42 12.19
CA PHE A 371 8.65 -4.50 12.01
C PHE A 371 9.01 -5.42 10.85
N PHE A 372 10.14 -5.16 10.21
CA PHE A 372 10.72 -6.11 9.25
C PHE A 372 11.31 -7.30 9.99
N PRO A 373 11.15 -8.53 9.47
CA PRO A 373 11.82 -9.70 10.01
C PRO A 373 13.35 -9.60 9.87
N ASP A 374 14.07 -10.41 10.63
CA ASP A 374 15.53 -10.53 10.50
C ASP A 374 15.98 -11.16 9.16
N GLU A 375 17.29 -11.26 8.94
CA GLU A 375 17.87 -11.84 7.71
C GLU A 375 17.46 -13.31 7.46
N ALA A 376 16.99 -14.02 8.49
CA ALA A 376 16.47 -15.38 8.39
C ALA A 376 14.93 -15.44 8.29
N GLY A 377 14.25 -14.28 8.27
CA GLY A 377 12.80 -14.17 8.16
C GLY A 377 12.07 -14.22 9.51
N ASN A 378 12.76 -14.22 10.65
CA ASN A 378 12.15 -14.38 11.96
C ASN A 378 11.72 -13.05 12.58
N CYS A 379 10.63 -13.08 13.34
CA CYS A 379 10.21 -11.99 14.22
C CYS A 379 10.77 -12.18 15.64
N GLU A 380 10.99 -11.09 16.37
CA GLU A 380 11.39 -11.15 17.79
C GLU A 380 10.33 -11.84 18.66
N ASP A 381 10.72 -12.37 19.82
CA ASP A 381 9.86 -13.20 20.68
C ASP A 381 8.54 -12.52 21.11
N ASP A 382 8.56 -11.19 21.28
CA ASP A 382 7.40 -10.37 21.65
C ASP A 382 6.59 -9.87 20.45
N GLN A 383 7.03 -10.18 19.24
CA GLN A 383 6.32 -9.89 18.00
C GLN A 383 5.55 -11.12 17.50
N THR A 384 4.49 -10.85 16.75
CA THR A 384 3.59 -11.83 16.15
C THR A 384 3.82 -11.88 14.64
N PRO A 385 4.25 -13.02 14.08
CA PRO A 385 4.33 -13.20 12.63
C PRO A 385 2.93 -13.10 11.99
N ILE A 386 2.80 -12.28 10.95
CA ILE A 386 1.60 -12.13 10.11
C ILE A 386 1.97 -12.37 8.64
N PRO A 387 1.03 -12.65 7.73
CA PRO A 387 1.35 -12.89 6.33
C PRO A 387 2.18 -11.73 5.73
N ALA A 388 3.34 -12.05 5.16
CA ALA A 388 4.25 -11.06 4.59
C ALA A 388 3.79 -10.65 3.18
N LEU A 389 3.27 -9.43 3.05
CA LEU A 389 2.83 -8.90 1.76
C LEU A 389 4.04 -8.47 0.90
N ARG A 390 4.11 -8.99 -0.32
CA ARG A 390 4.88 -8.45 -1.43
C ARG A 390 3.93 -7.97 -2.52
N ILE A 391 4.11 -6.73 -2.96
CA ILE A 391 3.51 -6.22 -4.20
C ILE A 391 4.61 -6.16 -5.26
N THR A 392 4.39 -6.81 -6.40
CA THR A 392 5.30 -6.71 -7.57
C THR A 392 4.59 -6.01 -8.71
N LEU A 393 5.08 -4.85 -9.09
CA LEU A 393 4.52 -4.03 -10.18
C LEU A 393 5.44 -4.11 -11.39
N LYS A 394 4.89 -4.38 -12.57
CA LYS A 394 5.64 -4.42 -13.83
C LYS A 394 5.16 -3.35 -14.78
N TYR A 395 6.08 -2.69 -15.45
CA TYR A 395 5.79 -1.59 -16.37
C TYR A 395 6.51 -1.81 -17.70
N ASP A 396 5.85 -1.37 -18.77
CA ASP A 396 6.52 -1.15 -20.03
C ASP A 396 7.33 0.15 -19.89
N GLN A 397 8.65 0.02 -19.81
CA GLN A 397 9.54 1.14 -19.53
C GLN A 397 9.65 2.06 -20.76
N PRO A 398 9.52 3.39 -20.60
CA PRO A 398 9.88 4.35 -21.64
C PRO A 398 11.36 4.24 -22.04
N GLU A 399 11.66 4.63 -23.28
CA GLU A 399 13.04 4.64 -23.78
C GLU A 399 13.90 5.67 -23.06
N GLY A 400 15.06 5.23 -22.55
CA GLY A 400 16.03 6.11 -21.92
C GLY A 400 15.66 6.53 -20.49
N ARG A 401 16.19 7.69 -20.07
CA ARG A 401 16.06 8.24 -18.71
C ARG A 401 14.90 9.22 -18.63
N THR A 402 13.70 8.73 -18.93
CA THR A 402 12.52 9.59 -19.11
C THR A 402 11.37 9.17 -18.22
N PHE A 403 11.64 8.36 -17.21
CA PHE A 403 10.62 7.93 -16.26
C PHE A 403 11.06 8.22 -14.83
N GLN A 404 10.12 8.71 -14.03
CA GLN A 404 10.37 9.06 -12.64
C GLN A 404 9.14 8.76 -11.79
N ILE A 405 9.33 8.63 -10.48
CA ILE A 405 8.26 8.39 -9.53
C ILE A 405 7.65 9.71 -9.06
N ASP A 406 6.33 9.74 -8.94
CA ASP A 406 5.62 10.85 -8.31
C ASP A 406 6.10 11.02 -6.86
N SER A 407 6.43 12.26 -6.48
CA SER A 407 7.06 12.57 -5.19
C SER A 407 6.66 13.95 -4.66
N PHE A 408 6.99 14.23 -3.40
CA PHE A 408 6.92 15.58 -2.87
C PHE A 408 7.87 16.52 -3.64
N PRO A 409 7.51 17.79 -3.86
CA PRO A 409 8.36 18.74 -4.59
C PRO A 409 9.83 18.78 -4.14
N ASN A 410 10.06 18.76 -2.83
CA ASN A 410 11.40 18.86 -2.23
C ASN A 410 12.20 17.54 -2.27
N GLU A 411 11.62 16.45 -2.77
CA GLU A 411 12.26 15.13 -2.85
C GLU A 411 12.77 14.83 -4.27
N GLN A 412 12.55 15.74 -5.22
CA GLN A 412 13.18 15.77 -6.54
C GLN A 412 12.99 14.49 -7.38
N HIS A 413 11.92 13.75 -7.14
CA HIS A 413 11.66 12.45 -7.77
C HIS A 413 12.83 11.46 -7.62
N ASP A 414 13.55 11.53 -6.48
CA ASP A 414 14.59 10.54 -6.14
C ASP A 414 13.94 9.15 -6.06
N PRO A 415 14.44 8.13 -6.76
CA PRO A 415 13.85 6.78 -6.77
C PRO A 415 13.70 6.17 -5.37
N ARG A 416 14.52 6.61 -4.40
CA ARG A 416 14.47 6.15 -3.01
C ARG A 416 13.22 6.62 -2.27
N THR A 417 12.43 7.52 -2.84
CA THR A 417 11.13 7.94 -2.28
C THR A 417 10.04 6.89 -2.48
N ASP A 418 10.33 5.77 -3.16
CA ASP A 418 9.35 4.71 -3.36
C ASP A 418 8.77 4.23 -2.02
N HIS A 419 7.47 4.01 -2.02
CA HIS A 419 6.68 3.65 -0.87
C HIS A 419 5.38 3.00 -1.30
N SER A 420 4.73 2.32 -0.37
CA SER A 420 3.41 1.79 -0.58
C SER A 420 2.68 1.65 0.73
N ASP A 421 1.37 1.81 0.67
CA ASP A 421 0.46 1.82 1.79
C ASP A 421 -0.59 0.72 1.58
N TYR A 422 -0.88 -0.01 2.65
CA TYR A 422 -1.84 -1.10 2.67
C TYR A 422 -2.75 -0.99 3.90
N HIS A 423 -4.06 -1.17 3.69
CA HIS A 423 -5.04 -1.23 4.76
C HIS A 423 -5.88 -2.49 4.58
N ASN A 424 -5.76 -3.42 5.54
CA ASN A 424 -6.47 -4.68 5.51
C ASN A 424 -7.96 -4.49 5.82
N ILE A 425 -8.84 -4.79 4.87
CA ILE A 425 -10.31 -4.79 5.05
C ILE A 425 -10.87 -6.19 4.73
N ALA A 426 -9.99 -7.18 4.52
CA ALA A 426 -10.40 -8.56 4.36
C ALA A 426 -11.16 -9.04 5.60
N SER A 427 -12.13 -9.92 5.37
CA SER A 427 -12.93 -10.49 6.46
C SER A 427 -12.06 -11.33 7.39
N GLN A 428 -12.48 -11.51 8.64
CA GLN A 428 -11.79 -12.42 9.56
C GLN A 428 -11.68 -13.84 8.99
N ALA A 429 -12.70 -14.31 8.26
CA ALA A 429 -12.69 -15.64 7.65
C ALA A 429 -11.64 -15.75 6.53
N SER A 430 -11.48 -14.71 5.71
CA SER A 430 -10.44 -14.63 4.69
C SER A 430 -9.04 -14.59 5.31
N ASN A 431 -8.85 -13.76 6.35
CA ASN A 431 -7.59 -13.68 7.09
C ASN A 431 -7.22 -15.02 7.76
N ASP A 432 -8.20 -15.71 8.36
CA ASP A 432 -8.00 -17.04 8.95
C ASP A 432 -7.62 -18.08 7.89
N ALA A 433 -8.30 -18.05 6.74
CA ALA A 433 -8.00 -18.93 5.62
C ALA A 433 -6.62 -18.67 5.01
N GLY A 434 -6.18 -17.40 4.95
CA GLY A 434 -4.86 -16.99 4.48
C GLY A 434 -3.74 -17.55 5.35
N ALA A 435 -3.83 -17.33 6.66
CA ALA A 435 -2.88 -17.89 7.61
C ALA A 435 -2.87 -19.42 7.57
N ALA A 436 -4.05 -20.07 7.51
CA ALA A 436 -4.13 -21.52 7.40
C ALA A 436 -3.45 -22.03 6.11
N CYS A 437 -3.66 -21.37 4.97
CA CYS A 437 -3.00 -21.75 3.72
C CYS A 437 -1.47 -21.71 3.85
N ILE A 438 -0.94 -20.64 4.45
CA ILE A 438 0.50 -20.46 4.65
C ILE A 438 1.06 -21.53 5.59
N ASN A 439 0.42 -21.74 6.75
CA ASN A 439 0.88 -22.68 7.77
C ASN A 439 0.77 -24.15 7.33
N GLU A 440 -0.11 -24.45 6.38
CA GLU A 440 -0.23 -25.77 5.74
C GLU A 440 0.77 -25.97 4.58
N ASP A 441 1.67 -25.01 4.32
CA ASP A 441 2.65 -25.03 3.24
C ASP A 441 2.01 -25.16 1.84
N ARG A 442 0.89 -24.46 1.64
CA ARG A 442 0.12 -24.48 0.39
C ARG A 442 0.27 -23.18 -0.37
N THR A 443 0.09 -23.25 -1.69
CA THR A 443 -0.12 -22.08 -2.55
C THR A 443 -1.61 -21.96 -2.85
N CYS A 444 -2.23 -20.89 -2.34
CA CYS A 444 -3.63 -20.56 -2.59
C CYS A 444 -3.73 -19.31 -3.47
N SER A 445 -4.93 -19.07 -4.01
CA SER A 445 -5.22 -17.84 -4.74
C SER A 445 -6.67 -17.46 -4.53
N ASN A 446 -6.93 -16.16 -4.46
CA ASN A 446 -8.27 -15.57 -4.43
C ASN A 446 -9.17 -16.21 -3.37
N LEU A 447 -8.66 -16.28 -2.14
CA LEU A 447 -9.40 -16.85 -1.01
C LEU A 447 -10.74 -16.12 -0.83
N PRO A 448 -11.84 -16.84 -0.54
CA PRO A 448 -13.16 -16.24 -0.37
C PRO A 448 -13.20 -15.25 0.79
N GLN A 449 -13.98 -14.18 0.62
CA GLN A 449 -14.24 -13.17 1.65
C GLN A 449 -15.42 -13.54 2.55
#